data_AF-A0A727B6Q4-F1
#
_entry.id   AF-A0A727B6Q4-F1
#
_cell.length_a   1.000
_cell.length_b   1.000
_cell.length_c   1.000
_cell.angle_alpha   90.00
_cell.angle_beta   90.00
_cell.angle_gamma   90.00
#
_symmetry.space_group_name_H-M   'P 1'
#
loop_
_entity.id
_entity.type
_entity.pdbx_description
1 polymer ?
#
loop_
_entity_poly.entity_id
_entity_poly.type
_entity_poly.pdbx_seq_one_letter_code
_entity_poly.pdbx_strand_id
1 'polypeptide(L)'
;PQKFDLIYLDFCGPLPSKKAGQKTLKAITSILKYHALSPLGVMITNVSLPSKEQNANEHKNIVNLVASYLYPKSTLESNNPEWNCTDGAISEGYSLDEWHKKVECEIEDFYGQYITRLLVDLISVISPYDNFTSSHSLYKNMFKISNYND
;
A
#
# COMPACT_ATOMS: atom_id res chain seq x y z
N PRO A 1 6.78 -19.57 -14.24
CA PRO A 1 7.55 -18.35 -13.92
C PRO A 1 8.72 -18.70 -12.98
N GLN A 2 9.85 -18.01 -13.12
CA GLN A 2 10.96 -18.13 -12.18
C GLN A 2 10.51 -17.66 -10.78
N LYS A 3 10.99 -18.37 -9.75
CA LYS A 3 10.77 -18.01 -8.34
C LYS A 3 12.05 -17.42 -7.76
N PHE A 4 11.89 -16.51 -6.82
CA PHE A 4 12.98 -15.82 -6.16
C PHE A 4 12.78 -15.90 -4.64
N ASP A 5 13.85 -16.18 -3.91
CA ASP A 5 13.84 -16.17 -2.44
C ASP A 5 13.96 -14.73 -1.90
N LEU A 6 14.61 -13.85 -2.65
CA LEU A 6 14.76 -12.44 -2.33
C LEU A 6 14.50 -11.60 -3.58
N ILE A 7 13.64 -10.60 -3.45
CA ILE A 7 13.45 -9.54 -4.45
C ILE A 7 13.76 -8.20 -3.79
N TYR A 8 14.73 -7.47 -4.32
CA TYR A 8 15.05 -6.10 -3.91
C TYR A 8 14.58 -5.12 -4.97
N LEU A 9 13.75 -4.16 -4.57
CA LEU A 9 13.21 -3.11 -5.45
C LEU A 9 13.64 -1.74 -4.92
N ASP A 10 14.45 -1.03 -5.69
CA ASP A 10 14.86 0.34 -5.37
C ASP A 10 14.16 1.33 -6.29
N PHE A 11 13.08 1.94 -5.78
CA PHE A 11 12.31 2.91 -6.52
C PHE A 11 12.74 4.32 -6.16
N CYS A 12 13.34 5.03 -7.12
CA CYS A 12 13.70 6.44 -6.94
C CYS A 12 12.49 7.39 -6.95
N GLY A 13 11.26 6.88 -7.11
CA GLY A 13 10.04 7.68 -7.18
C GLY A 13 9.05 7.33 -6.07
N PRO A 14 8.06 8.21 -5.83
CA PRO A 14 7.05 7.95 -4.80
C PRO A 14 6.10 6.84 -5.19
N LEU A 15 5.46 6.26 -4.18
CA LEU A 15 4.37 5.32 -4.32
C LEU A 15 3.13 5.93 -3.66
N PRO A 16 2.04 6.18 -4.42
CA PRO A 16 1.88 5.94 -5.86
C PRO A 16 2.59 7.00 -6.73
N SER A 17 3.20 6.57 -7.83
CA SER A 17 3.90 7.48 -8.76
C SER A 17 2.93 8.09 -9.79
N LYS A 18 2.98 9.41 -10.02
CA LYS A 18 2.19 10.08 -11.09
C LYS A 18 2.70 9.83 -12.51
N LYS A 19 3.96 9.42 -12.70
CA LYS A 19 4.53 9.19 -14.04
C LYS A 19 3.70 8.13 -14.79
N ALA A 20 3.50 8.37 -16.09
CA ALA A 20 2.67 7.55 -16.96
C ALA A 20 2.93 6.04 -16.73
N GLY A 21 1.88 5.34 -16.27
CA GLY A 21 1.84 3.89 -16.12
C GLY A 21 1.98 3.31 -14.71
N GLN A 22 2.10 4.12 -13.65
CA GLN A 22 2.25 3.65 -12.25
C GLN A 22 3.24 2.48 -12.13
N LYS A 23 4.44 2.67 -12.68
CA LYS A 23 5.40 1.58 -12.90
C LYS A 23 5.75 0.84 -11.61
N THR A 24 5.82 1.56 -10.49
CA THR A 24 6.11 1.03 -9.15
C THR A 24 5.05 0.02 -8.69
N LEU A 25 3.79 0.45 -8.57
CA LEU A 25 2.70 -0.40 -8.10
C LEU A 25 2.43 -1.55 -9.09
N LYS A 26 2.58 -1.30 -10.39
CA LYS A 26 2.44 -2.32 -11.43
C LYS A 26 3.52 -3.41 -11.32
N ALA A 27 4.75 -3.06 -10.98
CA ALA A 27 5.81 -4.05 -10.78
C ALA A 27 5.49 -4.96 -9.59
N ILE A 28 5.09 -4.37 -8.45
CA ILE A 28 4.75 -5.10 -7.23
C ILE A 28 3.54 -6.02 -7.48
N THR A 29 2.45 -5.49 -8.03
CA THR A 29 1.25 -6.30 -8.36
C THR A 29 1.57 -7.44 -9.34
N SER A 30 2.49 -7.23 -10.29
CA SER A 30 2.92 -8.30 -11.20
C SER A 30 3.69 -9.41 -10.49
N ILE A 31 4.60 -9.05 -9.56
CA ILE A 31 5.31 -10.03 -8.71
C ILE A 31 4.31 -10.90 -7.96
N LEU A 32 3.28 -10.29 -7.37
CA LEU A 32 2.24 -11.00 -6.61
C LEU A 32 1.37 -11.87 -7.51
N LYS A 33 0.88 -11.34 -8.63
CA LYS A 33 0.04 -12.05 -9.61
C LYS A 33 0.70 -13.31 -10.15
N TYR A 34 2.00 -13.25 -10.46
CA TYR A 34 2.75 -14.41 -10.96
C TYR A 34 3.38 -15.25 -9.85
N HIS A 35 3.09 -14.92 -8.58
CA HIS A 35 3.65 -15.54 -7.39
C HIS A 35 5.19 -15.64 -7.48
N ALA A 36 5.88 -14.60 -7.92
CA ALA A 36 7.31 -14.68 -8.23
C ALA A 36 8.20 -14.90 -6.98
N LEU A 37 7.67 -14.74 -5.77
CA LEU A 37 8.37 -15.11 -4.53
C LEU A 37 8.20 -16.60 -4.20
N SER A 38 9.27 -17.23 -3.73
CA SER A 38 9.22 -18.54 -3.08
C SER A 38 8.41 -18.48 -1.79
N PRO A 39 7.88 -19.61 -1.27
CA PRO A 39 7.39 -19.68 0.11
C PRO A 39 8.47 -19.18 1.08
N LEU A 40 8.10 -18.33 2.04
CA LEU A 40 9.04 -17.61 2.94
C LEU A 40 10.03 -16.67 2.23
N GLY A 41 9.80 -16.37 0.96
CA GLY A 41 10.58 -15.38 0.22
C GLY A 41 10.36 -13.97 0.75
N VAL A 42 11.37 -13.12 0.61
CA VAL A 42 11.40 -11.76 1.14
C VAL A 42 11.37 -10.75 -0.01
N MET A 43 10.54 -9.73 0.12
CA MET A 43 10.56 -8.55 -0.74
C MET A 43 10.99 -7.33 0.07
N ILE A 44 12.05 -6.66 -0.37
CA ILE A 44 12.54 -5.42 0.22
C ILE A 44 12.28 -4.31 -0.79
N THR A 45 11.59 -3.24 -0.36
CA THR A 45 11.27 -2.11 -1.22
C THR A 45 11.77 -0.81 -0.62
N ASN A 46 12.50 -0.03 -1.40
CA ASN A 46 12.81 1.35 -1.09
C ASN A 46 11.99 2.27 -1.99
N VAL A 47 11.46 3.37 -1.45
CA VAL A 47 10.68 4.37 -2.18
C VAL A 47 11.04 5.77 -1.69
N SER A 48 10.90 6.78 -2.55
CA SER A 48 11.20 8.17 -2.19
C SER A 48 9.94 8.95 -1.80
N LEU A 49 10.10 9.91 -0.88
CA LEU A 49 9.12 10.96 -0.63
C LEU A 49 9.45 12.16 -1.55
N PRO A 50 8.49 12.76 -2.26
CA PRO A 50 8.75 13.95 -3.07
C PRO A 50 8.91 15.18 -2.18
N SER A 51 9.97 15.94 -2.41
CA SER A 51 10.26 17.14 -1.61
C SER A 51 9.31 18.29 -1.95
N LYS A 52 9.06 19.18 -0.98
CA LYS A 52 8.24 20.38 -1.18
C LYS A 52 8.86 21.32 -2.23
N GLU A 53 10.20 21.44 -2.27
CA GLU A 53 10.87 22.34 -3.22
C GLU A 53 10.77 21.85 -4.67
N GLN A 54 10.72 20.54 -4.87
CA GLN A 54 10.64 19.96 -6.22
C GLN A 54 9.25 20.08 -6.81
N ASN A 55 8.20 19.79 -6.02
CA ASN A 55 6.82 19.82 -6.50
C ASN A 55 5.80 19.94 -5.35
N ALA A 56 5.50 21.18 -4.96
CA ALA A 56 4.55 21.48 -3.88
C ALA A 56 3.16 20.83 -4.07
N ASN A 57 2.65 20.78 -5.31
CA ASN A 57 1.36 20.17 -5.60
C ASN A 57 1.38 18.66 -5.42
N GLU A 58 2.45 17.98 -5.84
CA GLU A 58 2.59 16.53 -5.65
C GLU A 58 2.78 16.19 -4.17
N HIS A 59 3.60 16.95 -3.46
CA HIS A 59 3.79 16.81 -2.03
C HIS A 59 2.45 16.93 -1.28
N LYS A 60 1.67 17.98 -1.54
CA LYS A 60 0.34 18.18 -0.93
C LYS A 60 -0.62 17.01 -1.22
N ASN A 61 -0.60 16.47 -2.43
CA ASN A 61 -1.44 15.32 -2.78
C ASN A 61 -1.03 14.05 -2.01
N ILE A 62 0.26 13.84 -1.79
CA ILE A 62 0.74 12.72 -0.98
C ILE A 62 0.34 12.90 0.47
N VAL A 63 0.50 14.09 1.06
CA VAL A 63 0.03 14.36 2.43
C VAL A 63 -1.46 14.03 2.57
N ASN A 64 -2.30 14.52 1.64
CA ASN A 64 -3.74 14.22 1.63
C ASN A 64 -4.02 12.71 1.56
N LEU A 65 -3.30 12.00 0.69
CA LEU A 65 -3.47 10.56 0.49
C LEU A 65 -3.08 9.78 1.75
N VAL A 66 -1.90 10.09 2.31
CA VAL A 66 -1.37 9.46 3.54
C VAL A 66 -2.33 9.70 4.69
N ALA A 67 -2.75 10.96 4.91
CA ALA A 67 -3.68 11.31 5.97
C ALA A 67 -5.01 10.56 5.83
N SER A 68 -5.60 10.57 4.63
CA SER A 68 -6.89 9.90 4.37
C SER A 68 -6.81 8.38 4.53
N TYR A 69 -5.71 7.77 4.10
CA TYR A 69 -5.53 6.32 4.18
C TYR A 69 -5.27 5.84 5.61
N LEU A 70 -4.50 6.61 6.40
CA LEU A 70 -4.14 6.25 7.77
C LEU A 70 -5.21 6.60 8.80
N TYR A 71 -6.05 7.61 8.53
CA TYR A 71 -7.08 8.06 9.47
C TYR A 71 -8.00 6.95 10.03
N PRO A 72 -8.55 6.03 9.20
CA PRO A 72 -9.43 4.98 9.70
C PRO A 72 -8.67 3.78 10.28
N LYS A 73 -7.34 3.77 10.28
CA LYS A 73 -6.57 2.63 10.78
C LYS A 73 -6.64 2.62 12.32
N SER A 74 -6.94 1.45 12.90
CA SER A 74 -7.14 1.30 14.34
C SER A 74 -5.87 1.46 15.17
N THR A 75 -4.71 1.13 14.59
CA THR A 75 -3.39 1.30 15.17
C THR A 75 -2.45 1.92 14.15
N LEU A 76 -1.34 2.49 14.59
CA LEU A 76 -0.25 3.04 13.79
C LEU A 76 1.09 2.57 14.33
N GLU A 77 2.16 2.65 13.54
CA GLU A 77 3.49 2.32 14.02
C GLU A 77 4.02 3.44 14.92
N SER A 78 4.82 3.06 15.91
CA SER A 78 5.42 3.98 16.88
C SER A 78 6.93 3.78 16.94
N ASN A 79 7.65 4.86 17.29
CA ASN A 79 9.10 4.82 17.53
C ASN A 79 9.45 4.35 18.95
N ASN A 80 8.49 3.85 19.74
CA ASN A 80 8.77 3.34 21.07
C ASN A 80 9.42 1.94 20.96
N PRO A 81 10.64 1.75 21.49
CA PRO A 81 11.38 0.49 21.39
C PRO A 81 10.74 -0.66 22.19
N GLU A 82 9.95 -0.36 23.21
CA GLU A 82 9.24 -1.37 24.01
C GLU A 82 7.90 -1.77 23.38
N TRP A 83 7.28 -0.86 22.64
CA TRP A 83 5.96 -1.05 22.05
C TRP A 83 5.81 -0.24 20.75
N ASN A 84 6.09 -0.87 19.62
CA ASN A 84 6.18 -0.24 18.30
C ASN A 84 4.81 0.08 17.64
N CYS A 85 3.73 0.14 18.42
CA CYS A 85 2.39 0.45 17.94
C CYS A 85 1.75 1.55 18.81
N THR A 86 0.95 2.43 18.22
CA THR A 86 0.09 3.37 18.94
C THR A 86 -1.34 3.25 18.44
N ASP A 87 -2.27 3.83 19.18
CA ASP A 87 -3.65 3.90 18.74
C ASP A 87 -3.80 4.79 17.50
N GLY A 88 -4.82 4.48 16.71
CA GLY A 88 -5.16 5.20 15.48
C GLY A 88 -5.74 6.59 15.74
N ALA A 89 -5.82 7.40 14.67
CA ALA A 89 -6.27 8.78 14.75
C ALA A 89 -7.66 8.94 15.42
N ILE A 90 -8.60 8.07 15.07
CA ILE A 90 -9.98 8.09 15.61
C ILE A 90 -9.98 7.74 17.09
N SER A 91 -9.19 6.74 17.51
CA SER A 91 -9.11 6.31 18.92
C SER A 91 -8.50 7.38 19.82
N GLU A 92 -7.52 8.12 19.29
CA GLU A 92 -6.91 9.29 19.94
C GLU A 92 -7.80 10.55 19.90
N GLY A 93 -8.97 10.47 19.25
CA GLY A 93 -9.93 11.57 19.21
C GLY A 93 -9.59 12.71 18.25
N TYR A 94 -8.67 12.50 17.31
CA TYR A 94 -8.35 13.52 16.30
C TYR A 94 -9.53 13.75 15.35
N SER A 95 -9.86 15.01 15.08
CA SER A 95 -10.66 15.36 13.90
C SER A 95 -9.85 15.18 12.61
N LEU A 96 -10.54 15.12 11.47
CA LEU A 96 -9.89 15.00 10.16
C LEU A 96 -8.88 16.13 9.89
N ASP A 97 -9.21 17.37 10.27
CA ASP A 97 -8.34 18.53 10.04
C ASP A 97 -7.11 18.53 10.95
N GLU A 98 -7.27 18.13 12.21
CA GLU A 98 -6.15 17.99 13.16
C GLU A 98 -5.22 16.86 12.74
N TRP A 99 -5.80 15.73 12.35
CA TRP A 99 -5.05 14.59 11.82
C TRP A 99 -4.25 14.97 10.58
N HIS A 100 -4.89 15.66 9.64
CA HIS A 100 -4.24 16.10 8.42
C HIS A 100 -3.03 16.99 8.71
N LYS A 101 -3.18 17.98 9.60
CA LYS A 101 -2.07 18.84 10.03
C LYS A 101 -0.94 18.05 10.68
N LYS A 102 -1.27 17.09 11.55
CA LYS A 102 -0.26 16.21 12.18
C LYS A 102 0.53 15.44 11.13
N VAL A 103 -0.16 14.83 10.18
CA VAL A 103 0.47 14.10 9.07
C VAL A 103 1.32 15.03 8.19
N GLU A 104 0.89 16.26 7.95
CA GLU A 104 1.69 17.23 7.19
C GLU A 104 2.99 17.62 7.90
N CYS A 105 2.94 17.78 9.23
CA CYS A 105 4.10 18.10 10.05
C CYS A 105 5.12 16.95 10.14
N GLU A 106 4.63 15.71 10.19
CA GLU A 106 5.43 14.49 10.41
C GLU A 106 5.40 13.56 9.18
N ILE A 107 5.32 14.13 7.98
CA ILE A 107 5.07 13.39 6.74
C ILE A 107 6.12 12.32 6.42
N GLU A 108 7.38 12.52 6.83
CA GLU A 108 8.46 11.56 6.60
C GLU A 108 8.18 10.21 7.29
N ASP A 109 7.73 10.26 8.55
CA ASP A 109 7.38 9.06 9.32
C ASP A 109 6.08 8.43 8.80
N PHE A 110 5.02 9.24 8.65
CA PHE A 110 3.73 8.74 8.21
C PHE A 110 3.73 8.18 6.78
N TYR A 111 4.60 8.70 5.91
CA TYR A 111 4.75 8.14 4.58
C TYR A 111 5.35 6.73 4.64
N GLY A 112 6.36 6.47 5.47
CA GLY A 112 6.90 5.13 5.67
C GLY A 112 5.85 4.13 6.18
N GLN A 113 5.02 4.57 7.13
CA GLN A 113 3.88 3.79 7.65
C GLN A 113 2.86 3.48 6.55
N TYR A 114 2.50 4.50 5.76
CA TYR A 114 1.59 4.37 4.63
C TYR A 114 2.09 3.34 3.62
N ILE A 115 3.36 3.40 3.22
CA ILE A 115 3.95 2.47 2.26
C ILE A 115 3.89 1.04 2.78
N THR A 116 4.33 0.82 4.01
CA THR A 116 4.31 -0.50 4.65
C THR A 116 2.91 -1.09 4.65
N ARG A 117 1.93 -0.31 5.11
CA ARG A 117 0.52 -0.75 5.20
C ARG A 117 -0.12 -0.96 3.83
N LEU A 118 0.16 -0.08 2.87
CA LEU A 118 -0.32 -0.24 1.50
C LEU A 118 0.16 -1.56 0.90
N LEU A 119 1.44 -1.91 1.09
CA LEU A 119 2.00 -3.16 0.60
C LEU A 119 1.39 -4.38 1.32
N VAL A 120 1.22 -4.31 2.63
CA VAL A 120 0.55 -5.37 3.41
C VAL A 120 -0.87 -5.58 2.91
N ASP A 121 -1.67 -4.51 2.76
CA ASP A 121 -3.04 -4.58 2.23
C ASP A 121 -3.05 -5.12 0.80
N LEU A 122 -2.10 -4.70 -0.04
CA LEU A 122 -1.98 -5.16 -1.41
C LEU A 122 -1.73 -6.67 -1.50
N ILE A 123 -0.86 -7.19 -0.64
CA ILE A 123 -0.46 -8.60 -0.63
C ILE A 123 -1.52 -9.48 0.02
N SER A 124 -2.08 -9.04 1.16
CA SER A 124 -2.97 -9.86 1.99
C SER A 124 -4.43 -9.81 1.55
N VAL A 125 -4.87 -8.70 0.96
CA VAL A 125 -6.26 -8.48 0.58
C VAL A 125 -6.37 -8.30 -0.93
N ILE A 126 -5.81 -7.23 -1.48
CA ILE A 126 -6.14 -6.80 -2.85
C ILE A 126 -5.73 -7.84 -3.90
N SER A 127 -4.49 -8.33 -3.88
CA SER A 127 -4.00 -9.28 -4.88
C SER A 127 -4.73 -10.63 -4.84
N PRO A 128 -5.02 -11.23 -3.67
CA PRO A 128 -5.87 -12.42 -3.60
C PRO A 128 -7.26 -12.23 -4.22
N TYR A 129 -7.94 -11.11 -3.95
CA TYR A 129 -9.26 -10.82 -4.53
C TYR A 129 -9.19 -10.57 -6.04
N ASP A 130 -8.19 -9.84 -6.54
CA ASP A 130 -7.98 -9.60 -7.97
C ASP A 130 -7.67 -10.91 -8.73
N ASN A 131 -6.83 -11.77 -8.14
CA ASN A 131 -6.52 -13.09 -8.70
C ASN A 131 -7.73 -14.03 -8.68
N PHE A 132 -8.54 -13.99 -7.63
CA PHE A 132 -9.73 -14.82 -7.51
C PHE A 132 -10.80 -14.43 -8.55
N THR A 133 -11.10 -13.14 -8.69
CA THR A 133 -12.08 -12.63 -9.66
C THR A 133 -11.64 -12.81 -11.10
N SER A 134 -10.33 -12.73 -11.39
CA SER A 134 -9.79 -13.00 -12.72
C SER A 134 -9.73 -14.50 -13.08
N SER A 135 -9.76 -15.40 -12.09
CA SER A 135 -9.84 -16.85 -12.32
C SER A 135 -11.28 -17.28 -12.60
N HIS A 136 -11.66 -17.22 -13.88
CA HIS A 136 -13.02 -17.49 -14.34
C HIS A 136 -13.57 -18.86 -13.92
N SER A 137 -12.71 -19.89 -13.83
CA SER A 137 -13.12 -21.24 -13.42
C SER A 137 -13.42 -21.34 -11.92
N LEU A 138 -12.57 -20.79 -11.05
CA LEU A 138 -12.76 -20.80 -9.60
C LEU A 138 -13.98 -19.96 -9.21
N TYR A 139 -14.08 -18.76 -9.78
CA TYR A 139 -15.21 -17.86 -9.55
C TYR A 139 -16.56 -18.50 -9.92
N LYS A 140 -16.64 -19.14 -11.11
CA LYS A 140 -17.83 -19.87 -11.55
C LYS A 140 -18.19 -21.04 -10.64
N ASN A 141 -17.20 -21.80 -10.20
CA ASN A 141 -17.40 -22.95 -9.32
C ASN A 141 -17.91 -22.55 -7.94
N MET A 142 -17.40 -21.45 -7.37
CA MET A 142 -17.84 -20.97 -6.06
C MET A 142 -19.24 -20.37 -6.07
N PHE A 143 -19.57 -19.55 -7.06
CA PHE A 143 -20.84 -18.81 -7.06
C PHE A 143 -21.97 -19.49 -7.85
N LYS A 144 -21.77 -20.72 -8.35
CA LYS A 144 -22.73 -21.44 -9.21
C LYS A 144 -23.43 -20.50 -10.18
N ILE A 145 -22.65 -19.68 -10.88
CA ILE A 145 -23.18 -18.79 -11.91
C ILE A 145 -23.48 -19.69 -13.10
N SER A 146 -24.61 -20.40 -13.04
CA SER A 146 -25.24 -20.99 -14.20
C SER A 146 -25.44 -19.85 -15.17
N ASN A 147 -24.87 -19.97 -16.37
CA ASN A 147 -25.06 -19.00 -17.45
C ASN A 147 -26.57 -18.75 -17.58
N TYR A 148 -27.04 -17.60 -17.10
CA TYR A 148 -28.27 -17.03 -17.60
C TYR A 148 -27.91 -16.59 -19.03
N ASN A 149 -28.22 -17.46 -19.98
CA ASN A 149 -28.22 -17.11 -21.39
C ASN A 149 -29.32 -16.07 -21.58
N ASP A 150 -28.93 -14.84 -21.89
CA ASP A 150 -29.69 -13.98 -22.79
C ASP A 150 -29.16 -14.21 -24.22
#